data_AF-A0A7X6P2T5-F1
#
_entry.id   AF-A0A7X6P2T5-F1
#
_cell.length_a   1.000
_cell.length_b   1.000
_cell.length_c   1.000
_cell.angle_alpha   90.00
_cell.angle_beta   90.00
_cell.angle_gamma   90.00
#
_symmetry.space_group_name_H-M   'P 1'
#
loop_
_entity.id
_entity.type
_entity.pdbx_description
1 polymer ?
#
loop_
_entity_poly.entity_id
_entity_poly.type
_entity_poly.pdbx_seq_one_letter_code
_entity_poly.pdbx_strand_id
1 'polypeptide(L)'
;MRIAVTVLAASALVMTGCGSDSGGSITPKDDEAKTTTTKKKAEATGERDLDALVGAVVESDLPELAEQNTCVAESIIEDLSDEGYEATVSGDAEMATFSDSDIEVIIAGYDSCYDHATFVDLLLQGMATEGLTFDFTDEQRACMAESLESDIGSPGELMVALNDADSEDVFTASISGMITSCVDEESMRGVVANVFAAGEVDEASADCIIDGLSAELSASELFTMLMTEDPALDAVIESAGVSC
;
A
#
# COMPACT_ATOMS: atom_id res chain seq x y z
N MET A 1 3.23 22.95 1.05
CA MET A 1 3.99 21.76 0.61
C MET A 1 2.94 20.68 0.38
N ARG A 2 2.81 20.13 -0.83
CA ARG A 2 1.79 19.12 -1.15
C ARG A 2 2.51 17.78 -1.27
N ILE A 3 2.37 16.91 -0.27
CA ILE A 3 2.83 15.53 -0.37
C ILE A 3 1.58 14.74 -0.71
N ALA A 4 1.34 14.53 -2.01
CA ALA A 4 0.33 13.57 -2.42
C ALA A 4 0.88 12.19 -2.07
N VAL A 5 0.38 11.58 -1.00
CA VAL A 5 0.73 10.21 -0.63
C VAL A 5 -0.01 9.29 -1.61
N THR A 6 0.46 9.21 -2.85
CA THR A 6 -0.04 8.27 -3.86
C THR A 6 0.49 6.86 -3.57
N VAL A 7 0.33 6.39 -2.33
CA VAL A 7 0.81 5.07 -1.97
C VAL A 7 -0.18 4.04 -2.48
N LEU A 8 0.29 3.23 -3.43
CA LEU A 8 -0.31 1.95 -3.80
C LEU A 8 -1.78 2.01 -4.24
N ALA A 9 -2.13 3.02 -5.04
CA ALA A 9 -3.17 2.83 -6.06
C ALA A 9 -2.68 1.98 -7.25
N ALA A 10 -1.47 1.40 -7.19
CA ALA A 10 -0.91 0.53 -8.23
C ALA A 10 -1.42 -0.93 -8.16
N SER A 11 -2.28 -1.24 -7.19
CA SER A 11 -3.14 -2.44 -7.22
C SER A 11 -4.62 -2.07 -7.28
N ALA A 12 -4.93 -0.78 -7.41
CA ALA A 12 -6.23 -0.38 -7.88
C ALA A 12 -6.28 -0.83 -9.33
N LEU A 13 -7.29 -1.64 -9.62
CA LEU A 13 -7.86 -1.76 -10.94
C LEU A 13 -7.75 -0.40 -11.65
N VAL A 14 -6.85 -0.41 -12.64
CA VAL A 14 -6.38 0.69 -13.49
C VAL A 14 -7.39 1.82 -13.69
N MET A 15 -7.09 3.00 -13.15
CA MET A 15 -7.55 4.25 -13.77
C MET A 15 -6.74 4.51 -15.06
N THR A 16 -7.31 4.07 -16.18
CA THR A 16 -6.95 4.23 -17.62
C THR A 16 -5.64 4.96 -18.05
N GLY A 17 -4.77 4.23 -18.76
CA GLY A 17 -4.47 4.49 -20.19
C GLY A 17 -3.01 4.69 -20.66
N CYS A 18 -2.41 3.70 -21.35
CA CYS A 18 -2.04 3.71 -22.79
C CYS A 18 -1.09 2.54 -23.15
N GLY A 19 -1.50 1.65 -24.06
CA GLY A 19 -0.80 0.38 -24.34
C GLY A 19 0.33 0.39 -25.39
N SER A 20 0.91 -0.80 -25.61
CA SER A 20 1.36 -1.32 -26.92
C SER A 20 1.85 -2.77 -26.81
N ASP A 21 1.36 -3.60 -27.75
CA ASP A 21 1.87 -4.91 -28.17
C ASP A 21 3.38 -5.15 -27.96
N SER A 22 3.75 -6.33 -27.47
CA SER A 22 4.86 -7.15 -28.00
C SER A 22 4.84 -8.55 -27.39
N GLY A 23 4.39 -9.53 -28.18
CA GLY A 23 4.40 -10.93 -27.80
C GLY A 23 5.79 -11.52 -27.56
N GLY A 24 5.83 -12.49 -26.65
CA GLY A 24 6.98 -13.35 -26.43
C GLY A 24 6.54 -14.59 -25.67
N SER A 25 6.34 -15.70 -26.40
CA SER A 25 6.01 -16.98 -25.77
C SER A 25 7.17 -17.44 -24.89
N ILE A 26 6.90 -17.75 -23.63
CA ILE A 26 7.81 -18.54 -22.80
C ILE A 26 7.01 -19.75 -22.31
N THR A 27 7.46 -20.93 -22.72
CA THR A 27 6.89 -22.23 -22.37
C THR A 27 7.26 -22.54 -20.92
N PRO A 28 6.32 -22.82 -20.00
CA PRO A 28 6.66 -23.32 -18.67
C PRO A 28 7.11 -24.78 -18.76
N LYS A 29 8.16 -25.12 -18.03
CA LYS A 29 8.57 -26.51 -17.77
C LYS A 29 7.80 -27.02 -16.55
N ASP A 30 7.23 -28.21 -16.72
CA ASP A 30 6.76 -29.08 -15.66
C ASP A 30 7.84 -29.30 -14.57
N ASP A 31 7.44 -29.28 -13.29
CA ASP A 31 7.54 -30.44 -12.40
C ASP A 31 6.97 -30.15 -10.99
N GLU A 32 5.80 -30.74 -10.75
CA GLU A 32 5.25 -31.37 -9.52
C GLU A 32 5.61 -30.87 -8.11
N ALA A 33 4.59 -30.39 -7.36
CA ALA A 33 4.13 -31.01 -6.10
C ALA A 33 2.73 -30.49 -5.68
N LYS A 34 1.72 -31.33 -5.89
CA LYS A 34 0.31 -31.14 -5.48
C LYS A 34 0.14 -31.16 -3.96
N THR A 35 -0.70 -30.26 -3.46
CA THR A 35 -1.58 -30.52 -2.30
C THR A 35 -3.02 -30.22 -2.71
N THR A 36 -3.90 -31.23 -2.68
CA THR A 36 -5.26 -31.15 -3.24
C THR A 36 -6.28 -31.04 -2.11
N THR A 37 -6.96 -29.90 -2.01
CA THR A 37 -8.18 -29.74 -1.18
C THR A 37 -9.36 -29.59 -2.13
N THR A 38 -10.30 -30.54 -2.10
CA THR A 38 -11.45 -30.57 -3.01
C THR A 38 -12.50 -29.53 -2.58
N LYS A 39 -12.57 -28.39 -3.29
CA LYS A 39 -13.79 -27.56 -3.36
C LYS A 39 -14.59 -27.88 -4.62
N LYS A 40 -15.90 -27.72 -4.52
CA LYS A 40 -16.91 -28.16 -5.47
C LYS A 40 -16.96 -27.18 -6.65
N LYS A 41 -16.32 -27.54 -7.75
CA LYS A 41 -16.28 -26.79 -9.01
C LYS A 41 -17.69 -26.41 -9.49
N ALA A 42 -18.01 -25.12 -9.47
CA ALA A 42 -19.10 -24.57 -10.25
C ALA A 42 -18.66 -24.57 -11.72
N GLU A 43 -19.54 -25.04 -12.62
CA GLU A 43 -19.26 -25.09 -14.06
C GLU A 43 -19.34 -23.67 -14.64
N ALA A 44 -18.19 -22.98 -14.73
CA ALA A 44 -18.04 -21.74 -15.50
C ALA A 44 -17.78 -22.09 -16.98
N THR A 45 -18.65 -21.61 -17.87
CA THR A 45 -18.53 -21.76 -19.33
C THR A 45 -17.73 -20.61 -19.92
N GLY A 46 -16.41 -20.77 -19.98
CA GLY A 46 -15.44 -19.83 -20.52
C GLY A 46 -14.12 -20.07 -19.79
N GLU A 47 -13.06 -20.48 -20.49
CA GLU A 47 -11.77 -20.72 -19.84
C GLU A 47 -11.22 -19.36 -19.40
N ARG A 48 -11.24 -19.10 -18.09
CA ARG A 48 -10.66 -17.90 -17.49
C ARG A 48 -9.17 -17.90 -17.78
N ASP A 49 -8.66 -16.74 -18.18
CA ASP A 49 -7.28 -16.53 -18.58
C ASP A 49 -6.48 -16.04 -17.37
N LEU A 50 -5.63 -16.92 -16.85
CA LEU A 50 -4.75 -16.60 -15.75
C LEU A 50 -3.76 -15.50 -16.11
N ASP A 51 -3.25 -15.47 -17.34
CA ASP A 51 -2.28 -14.45 -17.76
C ASP A 51 -2.93 -13.07 -17.80
N ALA A 52 -4.19 -13.00 -18.22
CA ALA A 52 -4.97 -11.76 -18.20
C ALA A 52 -5.25 -11.28 -16.77
N LEU A 53 -5.56 -12.21 -15.85
CA LEU A 53 -5.78 -11.89 -14.44
C LEU A 53 -4.47 -11.47 -13.73
N VAL A 54 -3.38 -12.17 -13.99
CA VAL A 54 -2.04 -11.79 -13.52
C VAL A 54 -1.70 -10.41 -14.05
N GLY A 55 -1.96 -10.10 -15.32
CA GLY A 55 -1.74 -8.76 -15.87
C GLY A 55 -2.58 -7.66 -15.22
N ALA A 56 -3.76 -7.99 -14.69
CA ALA A 56 -4.61 -7.05 -13.98
C ALA A 56 -4.23 -6.85 -12.50
N VAL A 57 -3.67 -7.89 -11.86
CA VAL A 57 -3.15 -7.82 -10.47
C VAL A 57 -1.72 -7.26 -10.44
N VAL A 58 -0.91 -7.57 -11.47
CA VAL A 58 0.45 -7.06 -11.70
C VAL A 58 0.37 -5.74 -12.47
N GLU A 59 -0.10 -4.67 -11.83
CA GLU A 59 0.15 -3.31 -12.34
C GLU A 59 1.19 -2.56 -11.50
N SER A 60 1.88 -3.26 -10.59
CA SER A 60 3.03 -2.70 -9.90
C SER A 60 4.25 -2.70 -10.81
N ASP A 61 4.88 -1.54 -11.03
CA ASP A 61 6.24 -1.37 -11.59
C ASP A 61 7.34 -1.97 -10.68
N LEU A 62 6.97 -2.88 -9.78
CA LEU A 62 7.80 -3.56 -8.79
C LEU A 62 7.95 -5.03 -9.21
N PRO A 63 9.01 -5.40 -9.96
CA PRO A 63 9.23 -6.78 -10.44
C PRO A 63 9.34 -7.80 -9.31
N GLU A 64 9.69 -7.33 -8.11
CA GLU A 64 9.82 -8.11 -6.88
C GLU A 64 8.49 -8.62 -6.31
N LEU A 65 7.35 -8.17 -6.83
CA LEU A 65 6.01 -8.64 -6.45
C LEU A 65 5.38 -9.59 -7.46
N ALA A 66 6.07 -9.88 -8.57
CA ALA A 66 5.50 -10.69 -9.64
C ALA A 66 5.07 -12.09 -9.15
N GLU A 67 5.81 -12.69 -8.22
CA GLU A 67 5.48 -14.00 -7.64
C GLU A 67 4.24 -13.94 -6.75
N GLN A 68 4.13 -12.93 -5.87
CA GLN A 68 3.00 -12.77 -4.96
C GLN A 68 1.72 -12.39 -5.72
N ASN A 69 1.80 -11.49 -6.70
CA ASN A 69 0.67 -11.14 -7.56
C ASN A 69 0.20 -12.34 -8.39
N THR A 70 1.12 -13.18 -8.86
CA THR A 70 0.77 -14.45 -9.54
C THR A 70 0.04 -15.38 -8.57
N CYS A 71 0.53 -15.52 -7.35
CA CYS A 71 -0.13 -16.31 -6.30
C CYS A 71 -1.57 -15.82 -6.04
N VAL A 72 -1.80 -14.50 -5.97
CA VAL A 72 -3.14 -13.94 -5.77
C VAL A 72 -4.05 -14.29 -6.95
N ALA A 73 -3.60 -14.07 -8.18
CA ALA A 73 -4.36 -14.40 -9.39
C ALA A 73 -4.73 -15.90 -9.43
N GLU A 74 -3.77 -16.80 -9.15
CA GLU A 74 -4.02 -18.25 -9.05
C GLU A 74 -5.03 -18.60 -7.96
N SER A 75 -5.02 -17.87 -6.85
CA SER A 75 -5.89 -18.14 -5.70
C SER A 75 -7.34 -17.68 -5.90
N ILE A 76 -7.57 -16.63 -6.71
CA ILE A 76 -8.91 -16.05 -6.90
C ILE A 76 -9.60 -16.51 -8.19
N ILE A 77 -8.83 -16.96 -9.21
CA ILE A 77 -9.36 -17.21 -10.57
C ILE A 77 -10.51 -18.21 -10.63
N GLU A 78 -10.54 -19.24 -9.78
CA GLU A 78 -11.63 -20.24 -9.80
C GLU A 78 -12.85 -19.82 -8.99
N ASP A 79 -12.66 -18.97 -7.97
CA ASP A 79 -13.67 -18.66 -6.96
C ASP A 79 -14.38 -17.31 -7.21
N LEU A 80 -13.82 -16.42 -8.03
CA LEU A 80 -14.50 -15.18 -8.46
C LEU A 80 -15.80 -15.50 -9.22
N SER A 81 -16.78 -14.60 -9.18
CA SER A 81 -17.92 -14.59 -10.09
C SER A 81 -17.47 -14.22 -11.51
N ASP A 82 -18.27 -14.51 -12.54
CA ASP A 82 -17.94 -14.09 -13.91
C ASP A 82 -17.91 -12.56 -14.02
N GLU A 83 -18.81 -11.87 -13.32
CA GLU A 83 -18.84 -10.40 -13.24
C GLU A 83 -17.60 -9.86 -12.51
N GLY A 84 -17.19 -10.47 -11.38
CA GLY A 84 -15.98 -10.11 -10.65
C GLY A 84 -14.70 -10.38 -11.44
N TYR A 85 -14.64 -11.48 -12.20
CA TYR A 85 -13.52 -11.77 -13.09
C TYR A 85 -13.42 -10.73 -14.23
N GLU A 86 -14.53 -10.43 -14.91
CA GLU A 86 -14.57 -9.41 -15.97
C GLU A 86 -14.19 -8.03 -15.42
N ALA A 87 -14.73 -7.66 -14.26
CA ALA A 87 -14.38 -6.44 -13.54
C ALA A 87 -12.87 -6.38 -13.25
N THR A 88 -12.29 -7.47 -12.73
CA THR A 88 -10.87 -7.53 -12.41
C THR A 88 -10.00 -7.36 -13.66
N VAL A 89 -10.26 -8.15 -14.70
CA VAL A 89 -9.44 -8.13 -15.93
C VAL A 89 -9.64 -6.85 -16.74
N SER A 90 -10.79 -6.19 -16.61
CA SER A 90 -11.04 -4.91 -17.29
C SER A 90 -10.16 -3.77 -16.78
N GLY A 91 -9.64 -3.89 -15.55
CA GLY A 91 -8.92 -2.80 -14.91
C GLY A 91 -9.82 -1.62 -14.50
N ASP A 92 -11.09 -1.52 -14.88
CA ASP A 92 -11.87 -0.29 -14.64
C ASP A 92 -12.76 -0.36 -13.38
N ALA A 93 -12.60 -1.38 -12.54
CA ALA A 93 -13.53 -1.69 -11.47
C ALA A 93 -13.07 -1.20 -10.08
N GLU A 94 -13.77 -0.22 -9.52
CA GLU A 94 -13.61 0.14 -8.10
C GLU A 94 -14.05 -1.03 -7.20
N MET A 95 -13.47 -1.19 -6.00
CA MET A 95 -13.87 -2.27 -5.08
C MET A 95 -15.39 -2.22 -4.77
N ALA A 96 -15.99 -1.03 -4.80
CA ALA A 96 -17.43 -0.82 -4.65
C ALA A 96 -18.30 -1.49 -5.73
N THR A 97 -17.72 -1.92 -6.85
CA THR A 97 -18.42 -2.60 -7.94
C THR A 97 -18.45 -4.13 -7.80
N PHE A 98 -17.64 -4.67 -6.90
CA PHE A 98 -17.61 -6.10 -6.61
C PHE A 98 -18.75 -6.49 -5.68
N SER A 99 -19.21 -7.74 -5.81
CA SER A 99 -20.12 -8.31 -4.82
C SER A 99 -19.38 -8.62 -3.52
N ASP A 100 -20.08 -8.63 -2.39
CA ASP A 100 -19.49 -9.02 -1.09
C ASP A 100 -18.75 -10.38 -1.18
N SER A 101 -19.29 -11.32 -1.96
CA SER A 101 -18.67 -12.63 -2.17
C SER A 101 -17.38 -12.56 -2.98
N ASP A 102 -17.28 -11.65 -3.95
CA ASP A 102 -16.04 -11.47 -4.72
C ASP A 102 -14.98 -10.76 -3.89
N ILE A 103 -15.40 -9.79 -3.04
CA ILE A 103 -14.52 -9.13 -2.08
C ILE A 103 -13.92 -10.15 -1.11
N GLU A 104 -14.73 -11.07 -0.56
CA GLU A 104 -14.24 -12.15 0.31
C GLU A 104 -13.21 -13.06 -0.39
N VAL A 105 -13.40 -13.33 -1.70
CA VAL A 105 -12.45 -14.11 -2.51
C VAL A 105 -11.15 -13.33 -2.70
N ILE A 106 -11.23 -12.03 -2.98
CA ILE A 106 -10.06 -11.16 -3.14
C ILE A 106 -9.27 -11.09 -1.83
N ILE A 107 -9.93 -10.83 -0.69
CA ILE A 107 -9.30 -10.81 0.64
C ILE A 107 -8.57 -12.13 0.91
N ALA A 108 -9.25 -13.27 0.70
CA ALA A 108 -8.65 -14.58 0.93
C ALA A 108 -7.46 -14.87 -0.01
N GLY A 109 -7.49 -14.35 -1.24
CA GLY A 109 -6.38 -14.42 -2.18
C GLY A 109 -5.15 -13.69 -1.65
N TYR A 110 -5.32 -12.41 -1.27
CA TYR A 110 -4.23 -11.61 -0.69
C TYR A 110 -3.68 -12.25 0.60
N ASP A 111 -4.55 -12.67 1.52
CA ASP A 111 -4.15 -13.28 2.80
C ASP A 111 -3.37 -14.60 2.63
N SER A 112 -3.55 -15.28 1.50
CA SER A 112 -2.83 -16.52 1.20
C SER A 112 -1.43 -16.28 0.61
N CYS A 113 -1.17 -15.08 0.10
CA CYS A 113 0.02 -14.75 -0.69
C CYS A 113 0.87 -13.63 -0.09
N TYR A 114 0.30 -12.81 0.80
CA TYR A 114 0.97 -11.73 1.50
C TYR A 114 0.90 -11.95 3.00
N ASP A 115 2.05 -11.80 3.67
CA ASP A 115 2.09 -11.60 5.11
C ASP A 115 2.22 -10.10 5.43
N HIS A 116 1.99 -9.74 6.69
CA HIS A 116 2.07 -8.34 7.13
C HIS A 116 3.45 -7.73 6.92
N ALA A 117 4.53 -8.51 7.04
CA ALA A 117 5.89 -8.02 6.83
C ALA A 117 6.12 -7.61 5.37
N THR A 118 5.69 -8.44 4.42
CA THR A 118 5.72 -8.14 2.98
C THR A 118 4.88 -6.89 2.69
N PHE A 119 3.75 -6.74 3.39
CA PHE A 119 2.89 -5.59 3.24
C PHE A 119 3.53 -4.29 3.76
N VAL A 120 4.18 -4.30 4.92
CA VAL A 120 4.94 -3.16 5.43
C VAL A 120 6.02 -2.73 4.44
N ASP A 121 6.78 -3.70 3.92
CA ASP A 121 7.83 -3.39 2.95
C ASP A 121 7.25 -2.75 1.68
N LEU A 122 6.08 -3.21 1.24
CA LEU A 122 5.35 -2.61 0.14
C LEU A 122 4.94 -1.17 0.39
N LEU A 123 4.32 -0.90 1.56
CA LEU A 123 3.93 0.44 1.95
C LEU A 123 5.15 1.38 1.95
N LEU A 124 6.28 0.93 2.52
CA LEU A 124 7.51 1.71 2.58
C LEU A 124 8.13 1.93 1.20
N GLN A 125 8.05 0.97 0.28
CA GLN A 125 8.48 1.15 -1.12
C GLN A 125 7.59 2.16 -1.86
N GLY A 126 6.28 2.11 -1.62
CA GLY A 126 5.34 3.10 -2.15
C GLY A 126 5.69 4.51 -1.69
N MET A 127 5.93 4.69 -0.38
CA MET A 127 6.41 5.96 0.17
C MET A 127 7.75 6.40 -0.43
N ALA A 128 8.69 5.48 -0.63
CA ALA A 128 9.98 5.79 -1.25
C ALA A 128 9.85 6.28 -2.69
N THR A 129 8.87 5.76 -3.44
CA THR A 129 8.56 6.22 -4.81
C THR A 129 8.03 7.66 -4.82
N GLU A 130 7.31 8.06 -3.76
CA GLU A 130 6.87 9.43 -3.49
C GLU A 130 7.97 10.33 -2.89
N GLY A 131 9.23 9.86 -2.85
CA GLY A 131 10.37 10.61 -2.33
C GLY A 131 10.55 10.53 -0.82
N LEU A 132 9.70 9.79 -0.11
CA LEU A 132 9.78 9.56 1.33
C LEU A 132 10.59 8.29 1.61
N THR A 133 11.91 8.42 1.72
CA THR A 133 12.78 7.29 2.05
C THR A 133 13.10 7.27 3.55
N PHE A 134 12.80 6.16 4.22
CA PHE A 134 13.08 5.97 5.64
C PHE A 134 13.96 4.73 5.85
N ASP A 135 15.02 4.88 6.65
CA ASP A 135 15.90 3.78 7.03
C ASP A 135 15.43 3.18 8.35
N PHE A 136 14.32 2.45 8.30
CA PHE A 136 13.79 1.73 9.47
C PHE A 136 14.55 0.43 9.72
N THR A 137 14.91 0.21 10.98
CA THR A 137 15.52 -1.04 11.46
C THR A 137 14.57 -2.23 11.35
N ASP A 138 15.11 -3.45 11.34
CA ASP A 138 14.30 -4.69 11.33
C ASP A 138 13.32 -4.76 12.50
N GLU A 139 13.70 -4.26 13.69
CA GLU A 139 12.83 -4.23 14.88
C GLU A 139 11.65 -3.26 14.69
N GLN A 140 11.90 -2.08 14.09
CA GLN A 140 10.85 -1.12 13.76
C GLN A 140 9.90 -1.69 12.70
N ARG A 141 10.42 -2.32 11.63
CA ARG A 141 9.60 -2.97 10.60
C ARG A 141 8.75 -4.11 11.15
N ALA A 142 9.32 -4.92 12.05
CA ALA A 142 8.58 -5.98 12.72
C ALA A 142 7.44 -5.42 13.60
N CYS A 143 7.71 -4.36 14.35
CA CYS A 143 6.66 -3.66 15.11
C CYS A 143 5.56 -3.12 14.19
N MET A 144 5.93 -2.52 13.05
CA MET A 144 4.96 -1.99 12.08
C MET A 144 4.04 -3.11 11.55
N ALA A 145 4.60 -4.29 11.28
CA ALA A 145 3.83 -5.45 10.82
C ALA A 145 2.85 -5.93 11.91
N GLU A 146 3.29 -6.00 13.17
CA GLU A 146 2.43 -6.32 14.32
C GLU A 146 1.33 -5.26 14.55
N SER A 147 1.63 -3.97 14.34
CA SER A 147 0.67 -2.89 14.46
C SER A 147 -0.41 -2.98 13.38
N LEU A 148 -0.04 -3.28 12.12
CA LEU A 148 -1.00 -3.49 11.04
C LEU A 148 -1.94 -4.67 11.34
N GLU A 149 -1.41 -5.78 11.85
CA GLU A 149 -2.21 -6.94 12.24
C GLU A 149 -3.22 -6.58 13.34
N SER A 150 -2.80 -5.78 14.33
CA SER A 150 -3.66 -5.36 15.44
C SER A 150 -4.76 -4.37 15.03
N ASP A 151 -4.42 -3.40 14.17
CA ASP A 151 -5.26 -2.23 13.95
C ASP A 151 -6.16 -2.36 12.71
N ILE A 152 -5.71 -3.09 11.69
CA ILE A 152 -6.42 -3.20 10.40
C ILE A 152 -6.90 -4.63 10.14
N GLY A 153 -6.20 -5.64 10.65
CA GLY A 153 -6.55 -7.05 10.47
C GLY A 153 -5.63 -7.71 9.45
N SER A 154 -6.19 -8.31 8.40
CA SER A 154 -5.39 -9.06 7.42
C SER A 154 -4.87 -8.18 6.25
N PRO A 155 -3.78 -8.59 5.56
CA PRO A 155 -3.29 -7.88 4.38
C PRO A 155 -4.35 -7.69 3.28
N GLY A 156 -5.24 -8.67 3.09
CA GLY A 156 -6.36 -8.58 2.16
C GLY A 156 -7.42 -7.56 2.58
N GLU A 157 -7.75 -7.49 3.87
CA GLU A 157 -8.66 -6.46 4.41
C GLU A 157 -8.08 -5.06 4.21
N LEU A 158 -6.77 -4.90 4.42
CA LEU A 158 -6.06 -3.66 4.15
C LEU A 158 -6.10 -3.30 2.66
N MET A 159 -5.78 -4.22 1.75
CA MET A 159 -5.83 -3.96 0.30
C MET A 159 -7.21 -3.49 -0.17
N VAL A 160 -8.27 -4.10 0.35
CA VAL A 160 -9.64 -3.65 0.06
C VAL A 160 -9.90 -2.25 0.63
N ALA A 161 -9.45 -1.98 1.85
CA ALA A 161 -9.59 -0.67 2.47
C ALA A 161 -8.82 0.43 1.73
N LEU A 162 -7.65 0.12 1.16
CA LEU A 162 -6.86 1.06 0.34
C LEU A 162 -7.58 1.41 -0.97
N ASN A 163 -8.33 0.47 -1.53
CA ASN A 163 -9.00 0.66 -2.82
C ASN A 163 -10.37 1.39 -2.70
N ASP A 164 -10.81 1.76 -1.50
CA ASP A 164 -12.02 2.56 -1.31
C ASP A 164 -11.74 4.05 -1.58
N ALA A 165 -12.66 4.78 -2.21
CA ALA A 165 -12.42 6.15 -2.69
C ALA A 165 -12.26 7.21 -1.57
N ASP A 166 -12.63 6.85 -0.33
CA ASP A 166 -12.42 7.66 0.88
C ASP A 166 -11.18 7.19 1.70
N SER A 167 -10.30 6.37 1.11
CA SER A 167 -9.22 5.68 1.82
C SER A 167 -8.00 6.55 2.13
N GLU A 168 -7.75 7.67 1.43
CA GLU A 168 -6.52 8.45 1.63
C GLU A 168 -6.36 8.94 3.09
N ASP A 169 -7.45 9.38 3.72
CA ASP A 169 -7.44 9.83 5.11
C ASP A 169 -7.25 8.66 6.08
N VAL A 170 -7.90 7.52 5.81
CA VAL A 170 -7.80 6.29 6.63
C VAL A 170 -6.40 5.70 6.52
N PHE A 171 -5.85 5.69 5.31
CA PHE A 171 -4.54 5.21 4.97
C PHE A 171 -3.46 6.04 5.64
N THR A 172 -3.53 7.36 5.49
CA THR A 172 -2.58 8.30 6.08
C THR A 172 -2.62 8.23 7.60
N ALA A 173 -3.82 8.13 8.20
CA ALA A 173 -3.97 7.95 9.65
C ALA A 173 -3.39 6.60 10.12
N SER A 174 -3.61 5.52 9.36
CA SER A 174 -3.12 4.19 9.72
C SER A 174 -1.60 4.09 9.60
N ILE A 175 -1.02 4.59 8.50
CA ILE A 175 0.44 4.62 8.32
C ILE A 175 1.10 5.52 9.36
N SER A 176 0.56 6.72 9.59
CA SER A 176 1.14 7.62 10.58
C SER A 176 1.04 7.04 11.99
N GLY A 177 -0.08 6.41 12.34
CA GLY A 177 -0.25 5.68 13.59
C GLY A 177 0.75 4.53 13.76
N MET A 178 0.90 3.70 12.74
CA MET A 178 1.85 2.58 12.71
C MET A 178 3.31 3.05 12.86
N ILE A 179 3.71 4.11 12.14
CA ILE A 179 5.08 4.63 12.21
C ILE A 179 5.35 5.25 13.58
N THR A 180 4.42 6.06 14.10
CA THR A 180 4.59 6.74 15.40
C THR A 180 4.53 5.78 16.60
N SER A 181 3.85 4.65 16.49
CA SER A 181 3.81 3.62 17.54
C SER A 181 5.10 2.79 17.62
N CYS A 182 5.81 2.67 16.50
CA CYS A 182 6.95 1.76 16.35
C CYS A 182 8.31 2.44 16.31
N VAL A 183 8.36 3.75 16.13
CA VAL A 183 9.60 4.52 16.03
C VAL A 183 9.71 5.45 17.22
N ASP A 184 10.86 5.41 17.90
CA ASP A 184 11.11 6.27 19.04
C ASP A 184 11.25 7.75 18.65
N GLU A 185 11.06 8.63 19.63
CA GLU A 185 11.04 10.08 19.41
C GLU A 185 12.34 10.65 18.81
N GLU A 186 13.51 10.06 19.11
CA GLU A 186 14.79 10.50 18.54
C GLU A 186 14.86 10.14 17.06
N SER A 187 14.51 8.90 16.72
CA SER A 187 14.40 8.43 15.34
C SER A 187 13.33 9.18 14.54
N MET A 188 12.23 9.57 15.20
CA MET A 188 11.11 10.28 14.56
C MET A 188 11.49 11.66 14.05
N ARG A 189 12.46 12.33 14.67
CA ARG A 189 12.99 13.59 14.15
C ARG A 189 13.63 13.42 12.77
N GLY A 190 14.35 12.31 12.56
CA GLY A 190 14.92 11.98 11.25
C GLY A 190 13.85 11.68 10.21
N VAL A 191 12.77 11.01 10.60
CA VAL A 191 11.60 10.77 9.75
C VAL A 191 10.96 12.10 9.32
N VAL A 192 10.69 13.00 10.26
CA VAL A 192 10.14 14.35 9.97
C VAL A 192 11.06 15.15 9.05
N ALA A 193 12.38 15.12 9.27
CA ALA A 193 13.34 15.79 8.41
C ALA A 193 13.29 15.26 6.96
N ASN A 194 13.14 13.94 6.77
CA ASN A 194 12.95 13.34 5.46
C ASN A 194 11.65 13.80 4.78
N VAL A 195 10.56 13.93 5.55
CA VAL A 195 9.30 14.48 5.05
C VAL A 195 9.49 15.91 4.54
N PHE A 196 10.18 16.76 5.31
CA PHE A 196 10.53 18.12 4.88
C PHE A 196 11.42 18.16 3.63
N ALA A 197 12.42 17.29 3.57
CA ALA A 197 13.31 17.20 2.41
C ALA A 197 12.56 16.80 1.12
N ALA A 198 11.57 15.90 1.23
CA ALA A 198 10.74 15.49 0.09
C ALA A 198 9.92 16.65 -0.50
N GLY A 199 9.56 17.66 0.32
CA GLY A 199 8.95 18.91 -0.16
C GLY A 199 9.92 20.06 -0.32
N GLU A 200 11.19 19.74 -0.59
CA GLU A 200 12.24 20.70 -0.99
C GLU A 200 12.64 21.71 0.11
N VAL A 201 12.36 21.40 1.38
CA VAL A 201 12.92 22.15 2.51
C VAL A 201 14.33 21.61 2.78
N ASP A 202 15.33 22.48 2.77
CA ASP A 202 16.70 22.06 3.03
C ASP A 202 16.88 21.61 4.49
N GLU A 203 17.85 20.72 4.71
CA GLU A 203 18.14 20.10 6.01
C GLU A 203 18.29 21.12 7.15
N ALA A 204 18.95 22.25 6.92
CA ALA A 204 19.15 23.26 7.96
C ALA A 204 17.85 23.98 8.33
N SER A 205 16.99 24.24 7.33
CA SER A 205 15.64 24.78 7.56
C SER A 205 14.74 23.75 8.25
N ALA A 206 14.79 22.49 7.86
CA ALA A 206 14.03 21.40 8.48
C ALA A 206 14.41 21.22 9.96
N ASP A 207 15.71 21.13 10.26
CA ASP A 207 16.21 21.04 11.63
C ASP A 207 15.79 22.25 12.47
N CYS A 208 15.91 23.45 11.91
CA CYS A 208 15.50 24.69 12.56
C CYS A 208 13.99 24.71 12.86
N ILE A 209 13.14 24.18 11.96
CA ILE A 209 11.70 24.04 12.19
C ILE A 209 11.42 23.00 13.28
N ILE A 210 12.01 21.82 13.19
CA ILE A 210 11.81 20.74 14.17
C ILE A 210 12.26 21.20 15.57
N ASP A 211 13.40 21.87 15.68
CA ASP A 211 13.88 22.45 16.94
C ASP A 211 12.94 23.54 17.47
N GLY A 212 12.52 24.44 16.60
CA GLY A 212 11.60 25.53 16.95
C GLY A 212 10.23 25.03 17.42
N LEU A 213 9.76 23.92 16.86
CA LEU A 213 8.48 23.30 17.20
C LEU A 213 8.56 22.34 18.40
N SER A 214 9.74 21.84 18.77
CA SER A 214 9.93 20.84 19.82
C SER A 214 9.43 21.26 21.23
N ALA A 215 9.18 22.55 21.44
CA ALA A 215 8.60 23.06 22.68
C ALA A 215 7.06 22.95 22.74
N GLU A 216 6.41 22.84 21.59
CA GLU A 216 4.94 22.84 21.44
C GLU A 216 4.41 21.49 20.90
N LEU A 217 5.20 20.77 20.10
CA LEU A 217 4.85 19.48 19.50
C LEU A 217 5.98 18.45 19.67
N SER A 218 5.59 17.20 19.91
CA SER A 218 6.47 16.05 19.69
C SER A 218 6.75 15.83 18.20
N ALA A 219 7.86 15.15 17.88
CA ALA A 219 8.19 14.74 16.52
C ALA A 219 7.10 13.83 15.94
N SER A 220 6.50 12.98 16.77
CA SER A 220 5.37 12.13 16.38
C SER A 220 4.13 12.96 16.00
N GLU A 221 3.76 13.96 16.80
CA GLU A 221 2.64 14.87 16.49
C GLU A 221 2.92 15.68 15.20
N LEU A 222 4.15 16.19 15.06
CA LEU A 222 4.56 16.92 13.86
C LEU A 222 4.52 16.03 12.60
N PHE A 223 4.96 14.77 12.71
CA PHE A 223 4.87 13.81 11.63
C PHE A 223 3.42 13.53 11.21
N THR A 224 2.53 13.26 12.18
CA THR A 224 1.09 13.08 11.88
C THR A 224 0.51 14.31 11.18
N MET A 225 0.77 15.51 11.70
CA MET A 225 0.27 16.75 11.09
C MET A 225 0.78 16.97 9.67
N LEU A 226 2.05 16.63 9.39
CA LEU A 226 2.62 16.70 8.04
C LEU A 226 1.98 15.69 7.09
N MET A 227 1.79 14.45 7.55
CA MET A 227 1.20 13.38 6.75
C MET A 227 -0.27 13.68 6.42
N THR A 228 -1.06 14.22 7.37
CA THR A 228 -2.48 14.53 7.18
C THR A 228 -2.75 15.93 6.63
N GLU A 229 -1.71 16.66 6.21
CA GLU A 229 -1.80 18.06 5.79
C GLU A 229 -2.63 18.95 6.76
N ASP A 230 -2.41 18.78 8.07
CA ASP A 230 -3.24 19.45 9.09
C ASP A 230 -3.11 20.99 8.95
N PRO A 231 -4.21 21.72 8.68
CA PRO A 231 -4.19 23.17 8.51
C PRO A 231 -3.76 23.93 9.78
N ALA A 232 -3.76 23.27 10.95
CA ALA A 232 -3.22 23.84 12.17
C ALA A 232 -1.68 23.95 12.15
N LEU A 233 -0.98 23.23 11.28
CA LEU A 233 0.48 23.22 11.23
C LEU A 233 1.05 24.62 10.93
N ASP A 234 0.46 25.34 9.96
CA ASP A 234 0.87 26.70 9.62
C ASP A 234 0.72 27.65 10.83
N ALA A 235 -0.38 27.52 11.56
CA ALA A 235 -0.63 28.32 12.76
C ALA A 235 0.36 27.98 13.89
N VAL A 236 0.74 26.71 14.03
CA VAL A 236 1.74 26.28 15.02
C VAL A 236 3.12 26.83 14.65
N ILE A 237 3.55 26.72 13.38
CA ILE A 237 4.81 27.30 12.88
C ILE A 237 4.86 28.80 13.10
N GLU A 238 3.79 29.53 12.76
CA GLU A 238 3.70 30.97 13.00
C GLU A 238 3.75 31.33 14.48
N SER A 239 3.05 30.56 15.34
CA SER A 239 2.96 30.83 16.78
C SER A 239 4.25 30.55 17.54
N ALA A 240 4.99 29.52 17.13
CA ALA A 240 6.29 29.17 17.69
C ALA A 240 7.37 30.20 17.32
N GLY A 241 7.08 31.13 16.41
CA GLY A 241 8.00 32.20 16.02
C GLY A 241 9.27 31.67 15.39
N VAL A 242 9.18 30.50 14.76
CA VAL A 242 10.27 29.82 14.07
C VAL A 242 10.74 30.73 12.94
N SER A 243 11.90 31.35 13.11
CA SER A 243 12.54 32.18 12.08
C SER A 243 13.68 31.39 11.44
N CYS A 244 13.29 30.46 10.58
CA CYS A 244 14.11 29.86 9.54
C CYS A 244 13.73 30.57 8.23
#